data_AF-A0A6D2HWA7-F1
#
_entry.id   AF-A0A6D2HWA7-F1
#
_cell.length_a   1.000
_cell.length_b   1.000
_cell.length_c   1.000
_cell.angle_alpha   90.00
_cell.angle_beta   90.00
_cell.angle_gamma   90.00
#
_symmetry.space_group_name_H-M   'P 1'
#
loop_
_entity.id
_entity.type
_entity.pdbx_description
1 polymer ?
#
loop_
_entity_poly.entity_id
_entity_poly.type
_entity_poly.pdbx_seq_one_letter_code
_entity_poly.pdbx_strand_id
1 'polypeptide(L)'
;MLFTYIFVGCPGSVHDARVLSYAMERDSTFPTPPPSKYYLVDSVMRTRGYLAPFRGHRYHLPHFQVGSPPRDEEELFNRWHSSLRSVIERTFGVWKKKWRILSEFPDMVETQNKIIISTAGLHNFIRLSQIQILILMMLCMLTQFHENSLVTMEKVEKMKK
;
A
#
# COMPACT_ATOMS: atom_id res chain seq x y z
N MET A 1 -6.33 -1.97 -7.14
CA MET A 1 -5.26 -2.97 -7.29
C MET A 1 -5.41 -4.03 -6.21
N LEU A 2 -4.92 -5.23 -6.48
CA LEU A 2 -4.84 -6.35 -5.54
C LEU A 2 -3.38 -6.50 -5.07
N PHE A 3 -3.19 -6.99 -3.85
CA PHE A 3 -1.89 -7.42 -3.35
C PHE A 3 -1.66 -8.88 -3.74
N THR A 4 -0.78 -9.14 -4.70
CA THR A 4 -0.54 -10.51 -5.19
C THR A 4 0.57 -11.23 -4.46
N TYR A 5 1.47 -10.47 -3.83
CA TYR A 5 2.61 -10.97 -3.06
C TYR A 5 2.92 -9.98 -1.94
N ILE A 6 3.25 -10.49 -0.76
CA ILE A 6 3.61 -9.68 0.41
C ILE A 6 4.76 -10.35 1.12
N PHE A 7 5.87 -9.62 1.21
CA PHE A 7 7.01 -10.01 2.02
C PHE A 7 6.95 -9.30 3.37
N VAL A 8 7.04 -10.05 4.46
CA VAL A 8 6.93 -9.54 5.85
C VAL A 8 8.15 -9.97 6.67
N GLY A 9 8.33 -9.39 7.86
CA GLY A 9 9.41 -9.75 8.78
C GLY A 9 10.76 -9.06 8.52
N CYS A 10 10.79 -8.03 7.66
CA CYS A 10 11.94 -7.15 7.55
C CYS A 10 11.96 -6.12 8.68
N PRO A 11 13.14 -5.79 9.25
CA PRO A 11 13.28 -4.64 10.14
C PRO A 11 12.80 -3.34 9.46
N GLY A 12 12.14 -2.47 10.22
CA GLY A 12 11.52 -1.25 9.67
C GLY A 12 12.49 -0.22 9.07
N SER A 13 13.80 -0.36 9.33
CA SER A 13 14.86 0.51 8.79
C SER A 13 15.50 0.00 7.50
N VAL A 14 15.08 -1.16 6.98
CA VAL A 14 15.65 -1.73 5.76
C VAL A 14 15.21 -0.94 4.53
N HIS A 15 16.15 -0.59 3.66
CA HIS A 15 15.84 0.05 2.38
C HIS A 15 14.99 -0.84 1.47
N ASP A 16 14.02 -0.26 0.77
CA ASP A 16 13.11 -0.95 -0.14
C ASP A 16 13.83 -1.88 -1.15
N ALA A 17 14.97 -1.44 -1.68
CA ALA A 17 15.78 -2.24 -2.59
C ALA A 17 16.26 -3.55 -1.95
N ARG A 18 16.61 -3.51 -0.66
CA ARG A 18 17.08 -4.66 0.10
C ARG A 18 15.93 -5.56 0.54
N VAL A 19 14.76 -4.98 0.83
CA VAL A 19 13.52 -5.77 1.05
C VAL A 19 13.20 -6.59 -0.20
N LEU A 20 13.30 -5.99 -1.39
CA LEU A 20 13.11 -6.69 -2.66
C LEU A 20 14.17 -7.79 -2.88
N SER A 21 15.45 -7.52 -2.63
CA SER A 21 16.50 -8.56 -2.68
C SER A 21 16.18 -9.74 -1.76
N TYR A 22 15.81 -9.48 -0.51
CA TYR A 22 15.48 -10.54 0.43
C TYR A 22 14.27 -11.36 -0.03
N ALA A 23 13.25 -10.73 -0.58
CA ALA A 23 12.11 -11.45 -1.13
C ALA A 23 12.54 -12.37 -2.28
N MET A 24 13.36 -11.88 -3.21
CA MET A 24 13.86 -12.67 -4.34
C MET A 24 14.80 -13.81 -3.93
N GLU A 25 15.62 -13.61 -2.91
CA GLU A 25 16.65 -14.57 -2.48
C GLU A 25 16.13 -15.60 -1.48
N ARG A 26 15.23 -15.19 -0.58
CA ARG A 26 14.82 -15.98 0.59
C ARG A 26 13.47 -16.63 0.44
N ASP A 27 12.68 -16.23 -0.55
CA ASP A 27 11.33 -16.74 -0.76
C ASP A 27 11.18 -17.29 -2.18
N SER A 28 11.18 -18.62 -2.31
CA SER A 28 11.01 -19.31 -3.59
C SER A 28 9.64 -19.08 -4.22
N THR A 29 8.68 -18.53 -3.48
CA THR A 29 7.35 -18.17 -4.00
C THR A 29 7.30 -16.76 -4.58
N PHE A 30 8.39 -16.00 -4.51
CA PHE A 30 8.48 -14.68 -5.11
C PHE A 30 8.17 -14.76 -6.61
N PRO A 31 7.14 -14.04 -7.11
CA PRO A 31 6.68 -14.22 -8.47
C PRO A 31 7.66 -13.58 -9.45
N THR A 32 7.86 -14.21 -10.61
CA THR A 32 8.59 -13.60 -11.73
C THR A 32 7.62 -12.88 -12.67
N PRO A 33 8.03 -11.75 -13.28
CA PRO A 33 7.23 -11.11 -14.32
C PRO A 33 6.88 -12.10 -15.44
N PRO A 34 5.61 -12.17 -15.89
CA PRO A 34 5.25 -12.98 -17.05
C PRO A 34 6.01 -12.56 -18.31
N PRO A 35 6.08 -13.41 -19.36
CA PRO A 35 6.69 -13.05 -20.62
C PRO A 35 6.15 -11.71 -21.16
N SER A 36 7.05 -10.84 -21.61
CA SER A 36 6.75 -9.50 -22.12
C SER A 36 6.11 -8.53 -21.10
N LYS A 37 6.20 -8.83 -19.80
CA LYS A 37 5.79 -7.93 -18.71
C LYS A 37 6.97 -7.59 -17.81
N TYR A 38 6.81 -6.51 -17.06
CA TYR A 38 7.81 -6.00 -16.14
C TYR A 38 7.16 -5.56 -14.82
N TYR A 39 7.90 -5.66 -13.72
CA TYR A 39 7.52 -5.04 -12.45
C TYR A 39 8.07 -3.62 -12.35
N LEU A 40 7.25 -2.70 -11.87
CA LEU A 40 7.66 -1.34 -11.58
C LEU A 40 8.40 -1.32 -10.23
N VAL A 41 9.60 -0.73 -10.17
CA VAL A 41 10.38 -0.61 -8.93
C VAL A 41 10.77 0.84 -8.65
N ASP A 42 10.84 1.19 -7.36
CA ASP A 42 11.26 2.52 -6.90
C ASP A 42 12.78 2.68 -6.81
N SER A 43 13.47 1.56 -6.77
CA SER A 43 14.91 1.54 -6.57
C SER A 43 15.64 1.33 -7.89
N VAL A 44 16.95 1.56 -7.83
CA VAL A 44 17.90 1.44 -8.94
C VAL A 44 18.13 0.02 -9.45
N MET A 45 17.32 -0.95 -9.04
CA MET A 45 17.48 -2.33 -9.52
C MET A 45 17.18 -2.42 -11.01
N ARG A 46 18.25 -2.34 -11.80
CA ARG A 46 18.26 -2.48 -13.26
C ARG A 46 18.53 -3.93 -13.65
N THR A 47 17.70 -4.84 -13.14
CA THR A 47 17.72 -6.25 -13.50
C THR A 47 16.63 -6.51 -14.54
N ARG A 48 16.86 -7.47 -15.46
CA ARG A 48 15.86 -7.86 -16.46
C ARG A 48 14.52 -8.19 -15.78
N GLY A 49 13.43 -7.61 -16.29
CA GLY A 49 12.09 -7.78 -15.72
C GLY A 49 11.66 -6.68 -14.73
N TYR A 50 12.53 -5.73 -14.38
CA TYR A 50 12.23 -4.64 -13.44
C TYR A 50 12.49 -3.27 -14.07
N LEU A 51 11.49 -2.38 -13.96
CA LEU A 51 11.51 -1.02 -14.49
C LEU A 51 11.79 -0.03 -13.37
N ALA A 52 13.06 0.35 -13.26
CA ALA A 52 13.54 1.42 -12.40
C ALA A 52 13.47 2.78 -13.13
N PRO A 53 13.28 3.89 -12.40
CA PRO A 53 13.34 5.21 -13.02
C PRO A 53 14.75 5.53 -13.55
N PHE A 54 14.82 6.38 -14.59
CA PHE A 54 16.07 6.96 -15.06
C PHE A 54 16.58 8.00 -14.07
N ARG A 55 17.87 7.88 -13.72
CA ARG A 55 18.56 8.81 -12.83
C ARG A 55 18.96 10.08 -13.59
N GLY A 56 19.12 11.18 -12.86
CA GLY A 56 19.59 12.45 -13.43
C GLY A 56 18.52 13.25 -14.18
N HIS A 57 17.32 12.70 -14.33
CA HIS A 57 16.19 13.31 -15.03
C HIS A 57 15.06 13.66 -14.07
N ARG A 58 14.16 14.56 -14.47
CA ARG A 58 12.96 14.87 -13.67
C ARG A 58 12.13 13.59 -13.45
N TYR A 59 11.58 13.42 -12.24
CA TYR A 59 10.79 12.24 -11.87
C TYR A 59 9.44 12.55 -11.22
N HIS A 60 9.35 13.59 -10.40
CA HIS A 60 8.11 13.87 -9.65
C HIS A 60 6.99 14.36 -10.57
N LEU A 61 5.82 13.73 -10.49
CA LEU A 61 4.61 14.06 -11.24
C LEU A 61 4.28 15.57 -11.29
N PRO A 62 4.34 16.34 -10.17
CA PRO A 62 4.05 17.77 -10.19
C PRO A 62 4.93 18.56 -11.16
N HIS A 63 6.19 18.15 -11.35
CA HIS A 63 7.11 18.80 -12.29
C HIS A 63 6.66 18.69 -13.74
N PHE A 64 5.83 17.69 -14.07
CA PHE A 64 5.28 17.46 -15.40
C PHE A 64 3.82 17.94 -15.56
N GLN A 65 3.12 18.20 -14.46
CA GLN A 65 1.74 18.68 -14.47
C GLN A 65 1.65 20.20 -14.52
N VAL A 66 2.52 20.88 -13.77
CA VAL A 66 2.57 22.35 -13.68
C VAL A 66 3.73 22.91 -14.52
N GLY A 67 4.77 22.09 -14.75
CA GLY A 67 5.95 22.48 -15.50
C GLY A 67 5.89 22.19 -17.00
N SER A 68 7.03 22.38 -17.66
CA SER A 68 7.19 22.07 -19.08
C SER A 68 7.08 20.56 -19.36
N PRO A 69 6.65 20.17 -20.58
CA PRO A 69 6.60 18.78 -20.99
C PRO A 69 7.96 18.07 -20.86
N PRO A 70 7.99 16.72 -20.87
CA PRO A 70 9.23 15.96 -20.92
C PRO A 70 10.13 16.43 -22.06
N ARG A 71 11.43 16.59 -21.78
CA ARG A 71 12.42 17.10 -22.76
C ARG A 71 12.98 16.00 -23.65
N ASP A 72 13.01 14.79 -23.13
CA ASP A 72 13.62 13.61 -23.75
C ASP A 72 12.83 12.34 -23.42
N GLU A 73 13.24 11.23 -24.01
CA GLU A 73 12.60 9.92 -23.82
C GLU A 73 12.73 9.41 -22.38
N GLU A 74 13.81 9.76 -21.67
CA GLU A 74 14.03 9.35 -20.27
C GLU A 74 13.09 10.08 -19.31
N GLU A 75 12.89 11.39 -19.48
CA GLU A 75 11.88 12.17 -18.76
C GLU A 75 10.47 11.70 -19.10
N LEU A 76 10.21 11.35 -20.36
CA LEU A 76 8.91 10.81 -20.77
C LEU A 76 8.64 9.49 -20.06
N PHE A 77 9.61 8.57 -20.07
CA PHE A 77 9.54 7.32 -19.31
C PHE A 77 9.32 7.58 -17.82
N ASN A 78 10.09 8.48 -17.21
CA ASN A 78 9.98 8.81 -15.79
C ASN A 78 8.61 9.39 -15.43
N ARG A 79 8.01 10.21 -16.30
CA ARG A 79 6.63 10.70 -16.12
C ARG A 79 5.63 9.55 -16.08
N TRP A 80 5.72 8.59 -17.00
CA TRP A 80 4.86 7.41 -17.02
C TRP A 80 5.09 6.51 -15.80
N HIS A 81 6.35 6.28 -15.45
CA HIS A 81 6.77 5.51 -14.27
C HIS A 81 6.18 6.10 -12.99
N SER A 82 6.37 7.41 -12.78
CA SER A 82 5.84 8.17 -11.65
C SER A 82 4.31 8.13 -11.58
N SER A 83 3.64 8.24 -12.74
CA SER A 83 2.18 8.07 -12.86
C SER A 83 1.72 6.70 -12.35
N LEU A 84 2.35 5.62 -12.81
CA LEU A 84 2.03 4.26 -12.36
C LEU A 84 2.32 4.08 -10.86
N ARG A 85 3.45 4.59 -10.38
CA ARG A 85 3.81 4.59 -8.97
C ARG A 85 2.73 5.26 -8.12
N SER A 86 2.19 6.40 -8.56
CA SER A 86 1.14 7.11 -7.82
C SER A 86 -0.14 6.27 -7.63
N VAL A 87 -0.46 5.37 -8.56
CA VAL A 87 -1.61 4.47 -8.44
C VAL A 87 -1.33 3.40 -7.37
N ILE A 88 -0.09 2.90 -7.33
CA ILE A 88 0.37 1.93 -6.31
C ILE A 88 0.36 2.57 -4.93
N GLU A 89 1.00 3.74 -4.77
CA GLU A 89 1.07 4.47 -3.50
C GLU A 89 -0.31 4.84 -2.97
N ARG A 90 -1.22 5.32 -3.84
CA ARG A 90 -2.62 5.57 -3.44
C ARG A 90 -3.34 4.31 -2.98
N THR A 91 -3.07 3.16 -3.61
CA THR A 91 -3.64 1.88 -3.15
C THR A 91 -3.18 1.55 -1.74
N PHE A 92 -1.87 1.68 -1.46
CA PHE A 92 -1.34 1.49 -0.11
C PHE A 92 -1.91 2.51 0.88
N GLY A 93 -2.04 3.78 0.48
CA GLY A 93 -2.63 4.83 1.31
C GLY A 93 -4.08 4.52 1.71
N VAL A 94 -4.93 4.09 0.76
CA VAL A 94 -6.30 3.67 1.04
C VAL A 94 -6.33 2.45 1.97
N TRP A 95 -5.47 1.46 1.72
CA TRP A 95 -5.38 0.26 2.54
C TRP A 95 -4.97 0.58 3.99
N LYS A 96 -3.90 1.37 4.19
CA LYS A 96 -3.46 1.83 5.52
C LYS A 96 -4.51 2.66 6.23
N LYS A 97 -5.18 3.58 5.53
CA LYS A 97 -6.24 4.42 6.12
C LYS A 97 -7.47 3.60 6.54
N LYS A 98 -7.81 2.55 5.79
CA LYS A 98 -8.95 1.68 6.10
C LYS A 98 -8.71 0.84 7.35
N TRP A 99 -7.50 0.34 7.53
CA TRP A 99 -7.16 -0.56 8.63
C TRP A 99 -6.32 0.19 9.66
N ARG A 100 -6.98 0.90 10.59
CA ARG A 100 -6.32 1.68 11.66
C ARG A 100 -5.31 0.86 12.48
N ILE A 101 -5.53 -0.45 12.61
CA ILE A 101 -4.59 -1.37 13.27
C ILE A 101 -3.20 -1.41 12.64
N LEU A 102 -3.05 -1.02 11.36
CA LEU A 102 -1.74 -0.89 10.70
C LEU A 102 -0.96 0.35 11.15
N SER A 103 -1.59 1.28 11.87
CA SER A 103 -0.94 2.44 12.49
C SER A 103 -0.55 2.18 13.94
N GLU A 104 -1.15 1.18 14.57
CA GLU A 104 -1.01 0.86 16.00
C GLU A 104 -0.52 -0.60 16.12
N PHE A 105 0.71 -0.85 15.66
CA PHE A 105 1.26 -2.19 15.67
C PHE A 105 1.54 -2.68 17.10
N PRO A 106 1.19 -3.94 17.44
CA PRO A 106 1.61 -4.56 18.68
C PRO A 106 3.13 -4.80 18.68
N ASP A 107 3.79 -4.83 19.84
CA ASP A 107 5.26 -4.97 19.93
C ASP A 107 5.80 -6.27 19.32
N MET A 108 4.98 -7.31 19.24
CA MET A 108 5.40 -8.62 18.76
C MET A 108 5.37 -8.70 17.22
N VAL A 109 6.55 -8.79 16.61
CA VAL A 109 6.76 -8.85 15.15
C VAL A 109 5.90 -9.92 14.47
N GLU A 110 5.76 -11.09 15.08
CA GLU A 110 4.95 -12.16 14.47
C GLU A 110 3.46 -11.80 14.38
N THR A 111 2.94 -11.09 15.37
CA THR A 111 1.56 -10.56 15.33
C THR A 111 1.43 -9.50 14.26
N GLN A 112 2.40 -8.59 14.14
CA GLN A 112 2.41 -7.57 13.08
C GLN A 112 2.35 -8.21 11.69
N ASN A 113 3.18 -9.23 11.44
CA ASN A 113 3.22 -9.96 10.18
C ASN A 113 1.86 -10.60 9.84
N LYS A 114 1.21 -11.25 10.82
CA LYS A 114 -0.12 -11.85 10.65
C LYS A 114 -1.20 -10.81 10.35
N ILE A 115 -1.16 -9.65 11.01
CA ILE A 115 -2.08 -8.53 10.76
C ILE A 115 -1.91 -8.00 9.33
N ILE A 116 -0.66 -7.79 8.88
CA ILE A 116 -0.35 -7.30 7.53
C ILE A 116 -0.92 -8.24 6.47
N ILE A 117 -0.63 -9.55 6.56
CA ILE A 117 -1.10 -10.55 5.60
C ILE A 117 -2.63 -10.62 5.61
N SER A 118 -3.24 -10.68 6.80
CA SER A 118 -4.71 -10.80 6.95
C SER A 118 -5.44 -9.60 6.35
N THR A 119 -4.99 -8.38 6.66
CA THR A 119 -5.64 -7.14 6.18
C THR A 119 -5.47 -6.96 4.67
N ALA A 120 -4.38 -7.45 4.08
CA ALA A 120 -4.22 -7.46 2.63
C ALA A 120 -5.09 -8.52 1.93
N GLY A 121 -5.21 -9.71 2.52
CA GLY A 121 -6.16 -10.74 2.06
C GLY A 121 -7.61 -10.23 2.09
N LEU A 122 -8.01 -9.58 3.18
CA LEU A 122 -9.32 -8.92 3.29
C LEU A 122 -9.49 -7.81 2.24
N HIS A 123 -8.46 -6.98 2.01
CA HIS A 123 -8.51 -5.98 0.94
C HIS A 123 -8.79 -6.64 -0.42
N ASN A 124 -8.08 -7.71 -0.75
CA ASN A 124 -8.30 -8.43 -2.01
C ASN A 124 -9.70 -9.04 -2.11
N PHE A 125 -10.16 -9.70 -1.04
CA PHE A 125 -11.50 -10.28 -0.99
C PHE A 125 -12.58 -9.22 -1.27
N ILE A 126 -12.52 -8.08 -0.57
CA ILE A 126 -13.48 -6.98 -0.76
C ILE A 126 -13.44 -6.43 -2.19
N ARG A 127 -12.25 -6.33 -2.78
CA ARG A 127 -12.05 -5.84 -4.14
C ARG A 127 -12.56 -6.80 -5.20
N LEU A 128 -12.41 -8.11 -4.99
CA LEU A 128 -12.83 -9.16 -5.92
C LEU A 128 -14.34 -9.40 -5.86
N SER A 129 -14.92 -9.38 -4.65
CA SER A 129 -16.33 -9.68 -4.44
C SER A 129 -17.28 -8.57 -4.91
N GLN A 130 -16.79 -7.46 -5.49
CA GLN A 130 -17.58 -6.26 -5.84
C GLN A 130 -18.46 -5.74 -4.68
N ILE A 131 -18.09 -6.06 -3.43
CA ILE A 131 -18.75 -5.63 -2.20
C ILE A 131 -18.39 -4.17 -1.90
N GLN A 132 -18.55 -3.29 -2.90
CA GLN A 132 -18.37 -1.86 -2.73
C GLN A 132 -19.60 -1.22 -2.06
N ILE A 133 -20.75 -1.90 -2.08
CA ILE A 133 -22.01 -1.38 -1.53
C ILE A 133 -22.28 -1.93 -0.11
N LEU A 134 -22.12 -3.24 0.13
CA LEU A 134 -22.45 -3.85 1.43
C LEU A 134 -21.48 -3.47 2.57
N ILE A 135 -20.19 -3.21 2.30
CA ILE A 135 -19.26 -2.79 3.36
C ILE A 135 -19.38 -1.30 3.69
N LEU A 136 -19.79 -0.45 2.75
CA LEU A 136 -20.15 0.92 3.09
C LEU A 136 -21.39 0.94 3.97
N MET A 137 -22.38 0.07 3.70
CA MET A 137 -23.57 -0.10 4.57
C MET A 137 -23.23 -0.78 5.90
N MET A 138 -22.36 -1.79 5.96
CA MET A 138 -21.98 -2.44 7.22
C MET A 138 -21.05 -1.58 8.06
N LEU A 139 -20.12 -0.82 7.47
CA LEU A 139 -19.34 0.18 8.22
C LEU A 139 -20.24 1.31 8.70
N CYS A 140 -21.21 1.77 7.90
CA CYS A 140 -22.18 2.77 8.33
C CYS A 140 -23.08 2.25 9.46
N MET A 141 -23.53 0.99 9.39
CA MET A 141 -24.29 0.33 10.45
C MET A 141 -23.43 0.09 11.70
N LEU A 142 -22.15 -0.25 11.58
CA LEU A 142 -21.25 -0.45 12.73
C LEU A 142 -20.81 0.88 13.37
N THR A 143 -20.63 1.95 12.58
CA THR A 143 -20.41 3.30 13.12
C THR A 143 -21.67 3.85 13.76
N GLN A 144 -22.85 3.61 13.17
CA GLN A 144 -24.14 3.97 13.76
C GLN A 144 -24.46 3.13 15.00
N PHE A 145 -24.05 1.86 15.07
CA PHE A 145 -24.22 1.04 16.26
C PHE A 145 -23.29 1.50 17.38
N HIS A 146 -22.05 1.90 17.06
CA HIS A 146 -21.12 2.47 18.05
C HIS A 146 -21.59 3.86 18.54
N GLU A 147 -22.12 4.72 17.66
CA GLU A 147 -22.68 6.01 18.04
C GLU A 147 -24.00 5.86 18.83
N ASN A 148 -24.90 4.96 18.45
CA ASN A 148 -26.14 4.71 19.20
C ASN A 148 -25.92 3.95 20.54
N SER A 149 -24.81 3.21 20.68
CA SER A 149 -24.41 2.57 21.93
C SER A 149 -23.66 3.53 22.88
N LEU A 150 -22.97 4.55 22.33
CA LEU A 150 -22.34 5.60 23.13
C LEU A 150 -23.36 6.62 23.66
N VAL A 151 -24.42 6.92 22.89
CA VAL A 151 -25.50 7.84 23.32
C VAL A 151 -26.29 7.29 24.52
N THR A 152 -26.28 5.98 24.74
CA THR A 152 -26.92 5.36 25.92
C THR A 152 -26.02 5.27 27.15
N MET A 153 -24.69 5.46 27.00
CA MET A 153 -23.73 5.35 28.12
C MET A 153 -23.25 6.71 28.66
N GLU A 154 -23.58 7.83 28.01
CA GLU A 154 -23.15 9.18 28.45
C GLU A 154 -24.16 9.89 29.38
N LYS A 155 -24.80 9.16 30.33
CA LYS A 155 -25.71 9.80 31.30
C LYS A 155 -25.56 9.42 32.78
N VAL A 156 -24.52 8.72 33.18
CA VAL A 156 -24.14 8.55 34.59
C VAL A 156 -22.62 8.47 34.57
N GLU A 157 -21.83 9.45 35.01
CA GLU A 157 -21.78 9.97 36.37
C GLU A 157 -20.95 11.26 36.40
N LYS A 158 -21.38 12.21 37.21
CA LYS A 158 -20.78 13.52 37.43
C LYS A 158 -19.91 13.45 38.68
N MET A 159 -18.79 14.17 38.68
CA MET A 159 -17.99 14.63 39.84
C MET A 159 -17.00 13.63 40.46
N LYS A 160 -15.69 13.94 40.39
CA LYS A 160 -14.96 14.74 41.41
C LYS A 160 -13.45 14.80 41.07
N LYS A 161 -12.97 16.05 40.98
CA LYS A 161 -11.59 16.58 41.06
C LYS A 161 -10.55 16.05 40.09
#